data_AF-Q7EYZ2-F1
#
_entry.id   AF-Q7EYZ2-F1
#
_cell.length_a   1.000
_cell.length_b   1.000
_cell.length_c   1.000
_cell.angle_alpha   90.00
_cell.angle_beta   90.00
_cell.angle_gamma   90.00
#
_symmetry.space_group_name_H-M   'P 1'
#
loop_
_entity.id
_entity.type
_entity.pdbx_description
1 polymer ?
#
loop_
_entity_poly.entity_id
_entity_poly.type
_entity_poly.pdbx_seq_one_letter_code
_entity_poly.pdbx_strand_id
1 'polypeptide(L)'
;MDAEGAELEILIGLSSQICKLIPEEFSQELEHGQIKRRFIKRLVDTLNANMNPSSHCPGIRRVVLEQSIYMMEYNSHYANCFNEYQMMDALSIVELTPSRAENYMVFLGDTGFMECNTPLSALADRAKELMGRQWLQGINSAN
;
A
#
# COMPACT_ATOMS: atom_id res chain seq x y z
N MET A 1 -4.60 -21.94 8.14
CA MET A 1 -4.92 -20.86 7.20
C MET A 1 -5.50 -19.73 8.03
N ASP A 2 -4.87 -18.57 7.99
CA ASP A 2 -5.37 -17.36 8.64
C ASP A 2 -6.47 -16.77 7.76
N ALA A 3 -7.72 -17.12 8.06
CA ALA A 3 -8.86 -16.72 7.24
C ALA A 3 -9.07 -15.19 7.26
N GLU A 4 -8.87 -14.55 8.41
CA GLU A 4 -9.00 -13.10 8.56
C GLU A 4 -7.93 -12.37 7.73
N GLY A 5 -6.68 -12.84 7.78
CA GLY A 5 -5.60 -12.28 6.96
C GLY A 5 -5.84 -12.46 5.45
N ALA A 6 -6.35 -13.62 5.03
CA ALA A 6 -6.65 -13.88 3.62
C ALA A 6 -7.81 -13.00 3.10
N GLU A 7 -8.88 -12.83 3.89
CA GLU A 7 -9.98 -11.93 3.56
C GLU A 7 -9.50 -10.48 3.48
N LEU A 8 -8.65 -10.05 4.41
CA LEU A 8 -8.07 -8.71 4.40
C LEU A 8 -7.22 -8.47 3.15
N GLU A 9 -6.38 -9.42 2.76
CA GLU A 9 -5.59 -9.36 1.53
C GLU A 9 -6.47 -9.18 0.29
N ILE A 10 -7.55 -9.98 0.18
CA ILE A 10 -8.51 -9.91 -0.94
C ILE A 10 -9.21 -8.55 -0.97
N LEU A 11 -9.68 -8.06 0.18
CA LEU A 11 -10.41 -6.79 0.27
C LEU A 11 -9.53 -5.59 -0.09
N ILE A 12 -8.28 -5.55 0.40
CA ILE A 12 -7.33 -4.48 0.05
C ILE A 12 -6.93 -4.60 -1.43
N GLY A 13 -6.71 -5.82 -1.92
CA GLY A 13 -6.41 -6.07 -3.33
C GLY A 13 -7.52 -5.57 -4.26
N LEU A 14 -8.78 -5.88 -3.96
CA LEU A 14 -9.93 -5.38 -4.72
C LEU A 14 -10.04 -3.85 -4.64
N SER A 15 -9.92 -3.27 -3.44
CA SER A 15 -9.90 -1.82 -3.25
C SER A 15 -8.81 -1.15 -4.08
N SER A 16 -7.61 -1.75 -4.13
CA SER A 16 -6.48 -1.25 -4.91
C SER A 16 -6.80 -1.22 -6.41
N GLN A 17 -7.44 -2.26 -6.94
CA GLN A 17 -7.88 -2.28 -8.33
C GLN A 17 -8.97 -1.24 -8.63
N ILE A 18 -9.93 -1.04 -7.72
CA ILE A 18 -10.94 0.02 -7.87
C ILE A 18 -10.27 1.39 -7.88
N CYS A 19 -9.38 1.67 -6.92
CA CYS A 19 -8.60 2.90 -6.84
C CYS A 19 -7.78 3.15 -8.11
N LYS A 20 -7.26 2.10 -8.74
CA LYS A 20 -6.50 2.21 -9.99
C LYS A 20 -7.39 2.51 -11.20
N LEU A 21 -8.54 1.84 -11.29
CA LEU A 21 -9.41 1.88 -12.48
C LEU A 21 -10.34 3.09 -12.51
N ILE A 22 -10.86 3.49 -11.35
CA ILE A 22 -11.80 4.61 -11.18
C ILE A 22 -11.35 5.52 -10.02
N PRO A 23 -10.16 6.16 -10.13
CA PRO A 23 -9.55 6.87 -9.03
C PRO A 23 -10.34 8.10 -8.57
N GLU A 24 -11.09 8.76 -9.47
CA GLU A 24 -11.89 9.93 -9.14
C GLU A 24 -13.06 9.56 -8.23
N GLU A 25 -13.87 8.58 -8.63
CA GLU A 25 -14.99 8.07 -7.86
C GLU A 25 -14.51 7.49 -6.53
N PHE A 26 -13.42 6.73 -6.55
CA PHE A 26 -12.81 6.20 -5.32
C PHE A 26 -12.41 7.33 -4.36
N SER A 27 -11.75 8.37 -4.86
CA SER A 27 -11.32 9.49 -4.02
C SER A 27 -12.51 10.30 -3.49
N GLN A 28 -13.54 10.53 -4.29
CA GLN A 28 -14.75 11.25 -3.87
C GLN A 28 -15.42 10.54 -2.69
N GLU A 29 -15.55 9.21 -2.75
CA GLU A 29 -16.13 8.41 -1.65
C GLU A 29 -15.30 8.48 -0.36
N LEU A 30 -13.98 8.62 -0.46
CA LEU A 30 -13.10 8.75 0.71
C LEU A 30 -13.16 10.12 1.39
N GLU A 31 -13.49 11.20 0.66
CA GLU A 31 -13.54 12.56 1.21
C GLU A 31 -14.71 12.78 2.19
N HIS A 32 -15.65 11.84 2.28
CA HIS A 32 -16.74 11.92 3.23
C HIS A 32 -16.27 11.71 4.69
N GLY A 33 -16.35 12.79 5.48
CA GLY A 33 -16.10 12.76 6.93
C GLY A 33 -14.67 12.36 7.28
N GLN A 34 -14.53 11.30 8.10
CA GLN A 34 -13.22 10.80 8.56
C GLN A 34 -12.78 9.52 7.83
N ILE A 35 -13.46 9.15 6.73
CA ILE A 35 -13.24 7.89 6.02
C ILE A 35 -11.81 7.82 5.47
N LYS A 36 -11.36 8.84 4.72
CA LYS A 36 -9.98 8.95 4.24
C LYS A 36 -8.93 8.68 5.32
N ARG A 37 -9.00 9.39 6.45
CA ARG A 37 -8.00 9.24 7.54
C ARG A 37 -8.02 7.84 8.15
N ARG A 38 -9.22 7.28 8.40
CA ARG A 38 -9.36 5.92 8.94
C ARG A 38 -8.85 4.86 7.97
N PHE A 39 -9.14 5.02 6.69
CA PHE A 39 -8.70 4.09 5.64
C PHE A 39 -7.17 4.07 5.55
N ILE A 40 -6.55 5.25 5.43
CA ILE A 40 -5.09 5.39 5.40
C ILE A 40 -4.46 4.84 6.66
N LYS A 41 -4.98 5.18 7.84
CA LYS A 41 -4.46 4.65 9.10
C LYS A 41 -4.52 3.11 9.12
N ARG A 42 -5.63 2.52 8.68
CA ARG A 42 -5.77 1.05 8.62
C ARG A 42 -4.77 0.41 7.66
N LEU A 43 -4.47 1.03 6.53
CA LEU A 43 -3.42 0.54 5.62
C LEU A 43 -2.06 0.52 6.32
N VAL A 44 -1.69 1.61 7.00
CA VAL A 44 -0.41 1.69 7.72
C VAL A 44 -0.35 0.72 8.89
N ASP A 45 -1.42 0.62 9.69
CA ASP A 45 -1.52 -0.35 10.79
C ASP A 45 -1.40 -1.79 10.26
N THR A 46 -2.02 -2.09 9.11
CA THR A 46 -1.94 -3.40 8.45
C THR A 46 -0.53 -3.70 7.99
N LEU A 47 0.17 -2.72 7.40
CA LEU A 47 1.57 -2.87 7.01
C LEU A 47 2.44 -3.17 8.23
N ASN A 48 2.27 -2.39 9.31
CA ASN A 48 2.99 -2.55 10.57
C ASN A 48 2.74 -3.92 11.24
N ALA A 49 1.51 -4.42 11.20
CA ALA A 49 1.18 -5.75 11.70
C ALA A 49 1.84 -6.87 10.87
N ASN A 50 2.26 -6.57 9.64
CA ASN A 50 2.87 -7.52 8.70
C ASN A 50 4.33 -7.15 8.37
N MET A 51 5.04 -6.47 9.27
CA MET A 51 6.45 -6.07 9.06
C MET A 51 7.36 -7.24 8.70
N ASN A 52 7.11 -8.41 9.31
CA ASN A 52 7.75 -9.65 8.91
C ASN A 52 6.90 -10.35 7.85
N PRO A 53 7.50 -10.82 6.73
CA PRO A 53 6.75 -11.53 5.71
C PRO A 53 6.04 -12.76 6.28
N SER A 54 4.74 -12.86 6.01
CA SER A 54 3.88 -14.00 6.39
C SER A 54 3.92 -15.08 5.32
N SER A 55 3.97 -16.34 5.71
CA SER A 55 3.79 -17.47 4.80
C SER A 55 2.32 -17.76 4.49
N HIS A 56 1.38 -17.30 5.32
CA HIS A 56 -0.05 -17.57 5.17
C HIS A 56 -0.76 -16.53 4.30
N CYS A 57 -0.34 -15.26 4.40
CA CYS A 57 -0.94 -14.14 3.70
C CYS A 57 0.19 -13.26 3.10
N PRO A 58 1.01 -13.80 2.19
CA PRO A 58 2.20 -13.11 1.69
C PRO A 58 1.86 -11.87 0.85
N GLY A 59 0.65 -11.75 0.30
CA GLY A 59 0.30 -10.60 -0.53
C GLY A 59 -0.10 -9.35 0.26
N ILE A 60 -0.34 -9.43 1.58
CA ILE A 60 -0.81 -8.27 2.38
C ILE A 60 0.08 -7.04 2.18
N ARG A 61 1.41 -7.18 2.34
CA ARG A 61 2.31 -6.04 2.17
C ARG A 61 2.24 -5.47 0.76
N ARG A 62 2.17 -6.33 -0.26
CA ARG A 62 2.05 -5.90 -1.67
C ARG A 62 0.77 -5.09 -1.89
N VAL A 63 -0.39 -5.62 -1.51
CA VAL A 63 -1.67 -4.96 -1.80
C VAL A 63 -1.80 -3.63 -1.05
N VAL A 64 -1.20 -3.52 0.15
CA VAL A 64 -1.11 -2.25 0.87
C VAL A 64 -0.23 -1.25 0.13
N LEU A 65 0.96 -1.66 -0.33
CA LEU A 65 1.86 -0.77 -1.10
C LEU A 65 1.21 -0.32 -2.40
N GLU A 66 0.58 -1.23 -3.15
CA GLU A 66 -0.13 -0.90 -4.40
C GLU A 66 -1.28 0.08 -4.14
N GLN A 67 -2.10 -0.17 -3.13
CA GLN A 67 -3.18 0.74 -2.73
C GLN A 67 -2.66 2.13 -2.38
N SER A 68 -1.58 2.23 -1.59
CA SER A 68 -0.95 3.50 -1.23
C SER A 68 -0.38 4.24 -2.44
N ILE A 69 0.28 3.52 -3.35
CA ILE A 69 0.84 4.09 -4.59
C ILE A 69 -0.29 4.67 -5.45
N TYR A 70 -1.35 3.90 -5.74
CA TYR A 70 -2.43 4.38 -6.60
C TYR A 70 -3.15 5.60 -6.03
N MET A 71 -3.32 5.67 -4.71
CA MET A 71 -3.84 6.88 -4.06
C MET A 71 -2.90 8.08 -4.30
N MET A 72 -1.61 7.93 -4.02
CA MET A 72 -0.63 9.02 -4.16
C MET A 72 -0.37 9.44 -5.61
N GLU A 73 -0.47 8.52 -6.56
CA GLU A 73 -0.36 8.81 -8.00
C GLU A 73 -1.55 9.63 -8.50
N TYR A 74 -2.76 9.35 -8.00
CA TYR A 74 -3.94 10.14 -8.33
C TYR A 74 -3.92 11.53 -7.67
N ASN A 75 -3.66 11.59 -6.36
CA ASN A 75 -3.61 12.84 -5.61
C ASN A 75 -2.46 12.82 -4.60
N SER A 76 -1.45 13.64 -4.88
CA SER A 76 -0.23 13.66 -4.08
C SER A 76 -0.49 14.08 -2.61
N HIS A 77 -1.58 14.80 -2.31
CA HIS A 77 -1.95 15.14 -0.94
C HIS A 77 -2.14 13.94 -0.01
N TYR A 78 -2.42 12.75 -0.55
CA TYR A 78 -2.44 11.51 0.23
C TYR A 78 -1.10 11.23 0.92
N ALA A 79 0.03 11.66 0.33
CA ALA A 79 1.36 11.52 0.94
C ALA A 79 1.46 12.20 2.31
N ASN A 80 0.81 13.35 2.51
CA ASN A 80 0.78 14.03 3.80
C ASN A 80 0.07 13.18 4.86
N CYS A 81 -1.09 12.63 4.53
CA CYS A 81 -1.82 11.77 5.45
C CYS A 81 -1.06 10.48 5.76
N PHE A 82 -0.39 9.86 4.78
CA PHE A 82 0.48 8.69 5.02
C PHE A 82 1.68 9.05 5.92
N ASN A 83 2.30 10.22 5.73
CA ASN A 83 3.39 10.71 6.57
C ASN A 83 2.96 10.93 8.02
N GLU A 84 1.76 11.46 8.26
CA GLU A 84 1.20 11.62 9.62
C GLU A 84 1.11 10.30 10.40
N TYR A 85 0.99 9.18 9.68
CA TYR A 85 0.94 7.83 10.26
C TYR A 85 2.27 7.07 10.17
N GLN A 86 3.39 7.75 9.87
CA GLN A 86 4.74 7.15 9.81
C GLN A 86 4.91 6.06 8.73
N MET A 87 4.19 6.16 7.61
CA MET A 87 4.31 5.21 6.49
C MET A 87 5.75 5.09 5.95
N MET A 88 6.55 6.16 6.00
CA MET A 88 7.92 6.17 5.48
C MET A 88 8.84 5.18 6.24
N ASP A 89 8.66 5.09 7.56
CA ASP A 89 9.42 4.18 8.41
C ASP A 89 9.03 2.72 8.10
N ALA A 90 7.72 2.47 7.98
CA ALA A 90 7.18 1.18 7.58
C ALA A 90 7.71 0.73 6.21
N LEU A 91 7.72 1.62 5.21
CA LEU A 91 8.24 1.33 3.87
C LEU A 91 9.73 0.96 3.89
N SER A 92 10.53 1.63 4.72
CA SER A 92 11.96 1.36 4.84
C SER A 92 12.24 -0.04 5.40
N ILE A 93 11.39 -0.55 6.28
CA ILE A 93 11.50 -1.93 6.80
C ILE A 93 11.10 -2.94 5.72
N VAL A 94 10.03 -2.67 4.97
CA VAL A 94 9.54 -3.56 3.90
C VAL A 94 10.57 -3.70 2.78
N GLU A 95 11.20 -2.60 2.39
CA GLU A 95 12.29 -2.56 1.40
C GLU A 95 13.46 -3.49 1.78
N LEU A 96 13.79 -3.56 3.07
CA LEU A 96 14.91 -4.38 3.60
C LEU A 96 14.54 -5.84 3.85
N THR A 97 13.26 -6.18 3.92
CA THR A 97 12.78 -7.51 4.32
C THR A 97 11.85 -8.20 3.30
N PRO A 98 12.08 -8.10 1.97
CA PRO A 98 11.19 -8.73 1.01
C PRO A 98 11.31 -10.27 1.04
N SER A 99 10.20 -10.94 0.77
CA SER A 99 10.12 -12.38 0.54
C SER A 99 9.64 -12.65 -0.88
N ARG A 100 10.17 -13.71 -1.50
CA ARG A 100 9.76 -14.13 -2.86
C ARG A 100 8.28 -14.46 -2.94
N ALA A 101 7.67 -14.96 -1.86
CA ALA A 101 6.24 -15.28 -1.84
C ALA A 101 5.38 -14.04 -2.15
N GLU A 102 5.85 -12.86 -1.76
CA GLU A 102 5.15 -11.60 -1.95
C GLU A 102 5.25 -11.09 -3.39
N ASN A 103 5.94 -11.80 -4.28
CA ASN A 103 5.89 -11.52 -5.71
C ASN A 103 4.74 -12.23 -6.40
N TYR A 104 4.01 -13.14 -5.75
CA TYR A 104 2.89 -13.83 -6.38
C TYR A 104 1.55 -13.14 -6.07
N MET A 105 0.72 -13.00 -7.11
CA MET A 105 -0.66 -12.51 -7.03
C MET A 105 -1.67 -13.62 -6.75
N VAL A 106 -1.40 -14.83 -7.22
CA VAL A 106 -2.31 -15.96 -7.12
C VAL A 106 -1.54 -17.17 -6.61
N PHE A 107 -2.13 -17.84 -5.63
CA PHE A 107 -1.62 -19.08 -5.06
C PHE A 107 -2.55 -20.25 -5.40
N LEU A 108 -1.96 -21.40 -5.68
CA LEU A 108 -2.65 -22.69 -5.78
C LEU A 108 -2.15 -23.56 -4.61
N GLY A 109 -2.92 -23.58 -3.51
CA GLY A 109 -2.43 -24.08 -2.23
C GLY A 109 -1.27 -23.22 -1.73
N ASP A 110 -0.14 -23.83 -1.38
CA ASP A 110 1.05 -23.11 -0.92
C ASP A 110 2.01 -22.72 -2.07
N THR A 111 1.62 -22.98 -3.33
CA THR A 111 2.46 -22.70 -4.51
C THR A 111 2.03 -21.41 -5.20
N GLY A 112 2.95 -20.46 -5.35
CA GLY A 112 2.74 -19.27 -6.16
C GLY A 112 2.55 -19.62 -7.64
N PHE A 113 1.43 -19.19 -8.22
CA PHE A 113 1.03 -19.52 -9.59
C PHE A 113 1.26 -18.36 -10.57
N MET A 114 0.95 -17.14 -10.15
CA MET A 114 1.07 -15.95 -11.00
C MET A 114 2.02 -14.94 -10.35
N GLU A 115 3.24 -14.82 -10.89
CA GLU A 115 4.24 -13.86 -10.39
C GLU A 115 4.05 -12.48 -11.03
N CYS A 116 4.17 -11.44 -10.20
CA CYS A 116 4.24 -10.05 -10.59
C CYS A 116 5.62 -9.73 -11.14
N ASN A 117 5.66 -8.94 -12.22
CA ASN A 117 6.91 -8.46 -12.81
C ASN A 117 7.63 -7.43 -11.92
N THR A 118 6.91 -6.80 -10.98
CA THR A 118 7.46 -5.79 -10.07
C THR A 118 7.70 -6.40 -8.69
N PRO A 119 8.97 -6.49 -8.24
CA PRO A 119 9.27 -6.99 -6.90
C PRO A 119 8.76 -6.03 -5.82
N LEU A 120 8.53 -6.56 -4.61
CA LEU A 120 8.01 -5.75 -3.49
C LEU A 120 8.91 -4.56 -3.14
N SER A 121 10.23 -4.73 -3.21
CA SER A 121 11.19 -3.64 -2.95
C SER A 121 11.01 -2.46 -3.91
N ALA A 122 10.78 -2.73 -5.20
CA ALA A 122 10.51 -1.67 -6.18
C ALA A 122 9.19 -0.93 -5.91
N LEU A 123 8.18 -1.62 -5.36
CA LEU A 123 6.97 -0.95 -4.89
C LEU A 123 7.28 -0.07 -3.66
N ALA A 124 8.09 -0.54 -2.72
CA ALA A 124 8.48 0.25 -1.55
C ALA A 124 9.25 1.51 -1.97
N ASP A 125 10.20 1.38 -2.90
CA ASP A 125 10.95 2.48 -3.49
C ASP A 125 10.03 3.51 -4.14
N ARG A 126 9.07 3.04 -4.95
CA ARG A 126 8.09 3.89 -5.61
C ARG A 126 7.21 4.65 -4.62
N ALA A 127 6.74 3.98 -3.57
CA ALA A 127 5.95 4.61 -2.52
C ALA A 127 6.76 5.70 -1.78
N LYS A 128 8.02 5.42 -1.43
CA LYS A 128 8.94 6.40 -0.81
C LYS A 128 9.20 7.59 -1.73
N GLU A 129 9.39 7.35 -3.02
CA GLU A 129 9.57 8.40 -4.02
C GLU A 129 8.37 9.34 -4.08
N LEU A 130 7.15 8.79 -4.17
CA LEU A 130 5.91 9.57 -4.18
C LEU A 130 5.74 10.41 -2.91
N MET A 131 6.10 9.85 -1.76
CA MET A 131 6.08 10.57 -0.48
C MET A 131 7.10 11.72 -0.44
N GLY A 132 8.29 11.52 -1.01
CA GLY A 132 9.36 12.54 -1.08
C GLY A 132 9.06 13.70 -2.02
N ARG A 133 8.34 13.47 -3.12
CA ARG A 133 7.97 14.51 -4.11
C ARG A 133 7.14 15.64 -3.48
N GLN A 134 6.25 15.31 -2.54
CA GLN A 134 5.40 16.28 -1.84
C GLN A 134 6.21 17.22 -0.93
N TRP A 135 7.28 16.72 -0.29
CA TRP A 135 8.13 17.53 0.60
C TRP A 135 8.79 18.69 -0.15
N LEU A 136 9.29 18.42 -1.37
CA LEU A 136 9.90 19.43 -2.23
C LEU A 136 8.88 20.47 -2.73
N GLN A 137 7.64 20.07 -3.00
CA GLN A 137 6.58 20.99 -3.40
C GLN A 137 6.15 21.90 -2.23
N GLY A 138 6.11 21.39 -1.00
CA GLY A 138 5.82 22.18 0.20
C GLY A 138 6.85 23.28 0.46
N ILE A 139 8.14 23.00 0.22
CA ILE A 139 9.22 24.00 0.34
C ILE A 139 9.10 25.09 -0.72
N ASN A 140 8.80 24.72 -1.97
CA ASN A 140 8.66 25.68 -3.07
C ASN A 140 7.40 26.56 -2.96
N SER A 141 6.41 26.14 -2.18
CA SER A 141 5.16 26.91 -1.95
C SER A 141 5.26 27.89 -0.77
N ALA A 142 6.33 27.82 0.01
CA ALA A 142 6.56 28.62 1.21
C ALA A 142 7.61 29.74 1.02
N ASN A 143 8.19 29.85 -0.18
CA ASN A 143 9.09 30.92 -0.61
C ASN A 143 8.40 31.84 -1.60
#